data_AF-A0A958ASN6-F1
#
_entry.id   AF-A0A958ASN6-F1
#
_cell.length_a   1.000
_cell.length_b   1.000
_cell.length_c   1.000
_cell.angle_alpha   90.00
_cell.angle_beta   90.00
_cell.angle_gamma   90.00
#
_symmetry.space_group_name_H-M   'P 1'
#
loop_
_entity.id
_entity.type
_entity.pdbx_description
1 polymer ?
#
loop_
_entity_poly.entity_id
_entity_poly.type
_entity_poly.pdbx_seq_one_letter_code
_entity_poly.pdbx_strand_id
1 'polypeptide(L)'
;MPARRRLTSNAMNWRLFLILAIYLILAVAYSIVVPIGRGADEWAHYWYAQFIADNGRLPASPAERETAGYKSDWPPLYHLAAAGLTFWVETDGPPSFKYRADNIRRQLVPAQGPEAILHTEDERFPWQQEILIWHIGRFLSIAFSLATLITTYFIALEFFQKIEHDPLPSKNEKNLQSPISNLQSPISNLQPPISNPQPPTPNLQPPIPNPQSPHSPFSILHSSFFILLPVALLAFNPRFIFTGMLFNYDSLTLLLSSLFLWLSLRIAKGYHANWGFFGLGALAGLALVTKYLTLLLPLVIVYVAWVNVAKSQGGKVAGGPKEEAGINPIEKTTASMRSKPSPPTP
;
A
#
# COMPACT_ATOMS: atom_id res chain seq x y z
N MET A 1 -7.12 -27.72 -9.05
CA MET A 1 -6.39 -27.01 -7.96
C MET A 1 -5.30 -26.16 -8.60
N PRO A 2 -5.39 -24.83 -8.65
CA PRO A 2 -4.30 -24.04 -9.22
C PRO A 2 -3.17 -23.94 -8.19
N ALA A 3 -1.97 -24.28 -8.66
CA ALA A 3 -0.75 -24.28 -7.88
C ALA A 3 -0.55 -22.94 -7.16
N ARG A 4 -0.49 -22.99 -5.83
CA ARG A 4 0.10 -21.91 -5.02
C ARG A 4 1.54 -21.73 -5.48
N ARG A 5 1.80 -20.79 -6.40
CA ARG A 5 3.13 -20.20 -6.54
C ARG A 5 3.44 -19.54 -5.20
N ARG A 6 4.18 -20.24 -4.35
CA ARG A 6 4.88 -19.65 -3.22
C ARG A 6 5.76 -18.55 -3.80
N LEU A 7 5.39 -17.30 -3.59
CA LEU A 7 6.29 -16.15 -3.67
C LEU A 7 7.38 -16.35 -2.61
N THR A 8 8.38 -17.16 -2.94
CA THR A 8 9.62 -17.26 -2.16
C THR A 8 10.60 -16.29 -2.80
N SER A 9 10.51 -15.03 -2.42
CA SER A 9 11.62 -14.08 -2.54
C SER A 9 11.92 -13.55 -1.15
N ASN A 10 12.49 -14.42 -0.31
CA ASN A 10 12.90 -14.13 1.07
C ASN A 10 14.14 -13.23 1.18
N ALA A 11 14.64 -12.69 0.08
CA ALA A 11 15.50 -11.52 0.16
C ALA A 11 14.59 -10.30 0.33
N MET A 12 14.28 -9.95 1.58
CA MET A 12 13.90 -8.56 1.87
C MET A 12 14.93 -7.70 1.15
N ASN A 13 14.51 -6.93 0.13
CA ASN A 13 15.40 -6.13 -0.69
C ASN A 13 16.31 -5.35 0.26
N TRP A 14 17.62 -5.64 0.29
CA TRP A 14 18.54 -5.03 1.26
C TRP A 14 18.49 -3.49 1.19
N ARG A 15 18.12 -2.95 0.03
CA ARG A 15 17.82 -1.53 -0.19
C ARG A 15 16.64 -1.03 0.63
N LEU A 16 15.53 -1.79 0.69
CA LEU A 16 14.40 -1.49 1.57
C LEU A 16 14.87 -1.51 3.03
N PHE A 17 15.62 -2.55 3.42
CA PHE A 17 16.17 -2.62 4.78
C PHE A 17 17.02 -1.39 5.11
N LEU A 18 17.89 -0.93 4.20
CA LEU A 18 18.67 0.29 4.40
C LEU A 18 17.78 1.54 4.54
N ILE A 19 16.76 1.71 3.70
CA ILE A 19 15.83 2.85 3.82
C ILE A 19 15.16 2.85 5.20
N LEU A 20 14.64 1.70 5.62
CA LEU A 20 13.99 1.52 6.91
C LEU A 20 14.95 1.74 8.08
N ALA A 21 16.18 1.23 7.98
CA ALA A 21 17.21 1.39 9.00
C ALA A 21 17.65 2.86 9.14
N ILE A 22 17.88 3.57 8.02
CA ILE A 22 18.25 4.99 8.05
C ILE A 22 17.09 5.81 8.63
N TYR A 23 15.84 5.54 8.21
CA TYR A 23 14.67 6.18 8.78
C TYR A 23 14.60 5.98 10.30
N LEU A 24 14.75 4.73 10.76
CA LEU A 24 14.69 4.39 12.17
C LEU A 24 15.77 5.11 12.97
N ILE A 25 17.02 5.10 12.48
CA ILE A 25 18.14 5.82 13.11
C ILE A 25 17.82 7.31 13.22
N LEU A 26 17.35 7.93 12.14
CA LEU A 26 16.99 9.35 12.14
C LEU A 26 15.85 9.62 13.12
N ALA A 27 14.75 8.87 13.04
CA ALA A 27 13.58 9.08 13.89
C ALA A 27 13.91 8.91 15.38
N VAL A 28 14.70 7.89 15.73
CA VAL A 28 15.19 7.68 17.11
C VAL A 28 16.13 8.81 17.53
N ALA A 29 17.08 9.21 16.68
CA ALA A 29 17.98 10.32 16.99
C ALA A 29 17.20 11.62 17.24
N TYR A 30 16.22 11.96 16.40
CA TYR A 30 15.35 13.12 16.61
C TYR A 30 14.51 12.99 17.87
N SER A 31 13.96 11.81 18.16
CA SER A 31 13.19 11.54 19.38
C SER A 31 13.98 11.78 20.67
N ILE A 32 15.30 11.61 20.62
CA ILE A 32 16.21 11.82 21.77
C ILE A 32 16.73 13.26 21.81
N VAL A 33 17.07 13.85 20.66
CA VAL A 33 17.71 15.19 20.59
C VAL A 33 16.70 16.32 20.75
N VAL A 34 15.48 16.17 20.21
CA VAL A 34 14.42 17.18 20.36
C VAL A 34 13.86 17.08 21.77
N PRO A 35 13.92 18.15 22.59
CA PRO A 35 13.41 18.09 23.95
C PRO A 35 11.93 17.68 23.97
N ILE A 36 11.57 16.90 24.98
CA ILE A 36 10.21 16.41 25.17
C ILE A 36 9.23 17.58 25.36
N GLY A 37 8.03 17.47 24.80
CA GLY A 37 7.03 18.53 24.90
C GLY A 37 7.32 19.79 24.07
N ARG A 38 8.32 19.77 23.18
CA ARG A 38 8.56 20.86 22.20
C ARG A 38 7.81 20.63 20.88
N GLY A 39 7.34 19.41 20.63
CA GLY A 39 6.47 19.13 19.50
C GLY A 39 5.09 19.71 19.69
N ALA A 40 4.47 20.11 18.57
CA ALA A 40 3.09 20.59 18.59
C ALA A 40 2.17 19.50 19.20
N ASP A 41 1.31 19.93 20.13
CA ASP A 41 0.29 19.12 20.80
C ASP A 41 0.79 17.91 21.63
N GLU A 42 2.10 17.65 21.77
CA GLU A 42 2.56 16.43 22.46
C GLU A 42 2.11 16.35 23.92
N TRP A 43 2.07 17.50 24.62
CA TRP A 43 1.61 17.57 26.02
C TRP A 43 0.20 17.03 26.21
N ALA A 44 -0.70 17.41 25.30
CA ALA A 44 -2.08 16.97 25.39
C ALA A 44 -2.24 15.47 25.08
N HIS A 45 -1.36 14.89 24.25
CA HIS A 45 -1.31 13.44 24.06
C HIS A 45 -0.78 12.71 25.29
N TYR A 46 0.26 13.24 25.92
CA TYR A 46 0.83 12.70 27.14
C TYR A 46 -0.19 12.70 28.28
N TRP A 47 -0.80 13.85 28.61
CA TRP A 47 -1.76 13.94 29.71
C TRP A 47 -2.98 13.05 29.51
N TYR A 48 -3.46 12.93 28.28
CA TYR A 48 -4.60 12.06 28.01
C TYR A 48 -4.22 10.57 28.18
N ALA A 49 -3.05 10.15 27.68
CA ALA A 49 -2.57 8.79 27.89
C ALA A 49 -2.32 8.49 29.38
N GLN A 50 -1.73 9.44 30.12
CA GLN A 50 -1.47 9.31 31.55
C GLN A 50 -2.77 9.21 32.34
N PHE A 51 -3.76 10.08 32.08
CA PHE A 51 -5.07 9.99 32.71
C PHE A 51 -5.68 8.59 32.55
N ILE A 52 -5.62 8.03 31.34
CA ILE A 52 -6.15 6.68 31.06
C ILE A 52 -5.37 5.62 31.83
N ALA A 53 -4.03 5.74 31.89
CA ALA A 53 -3.17 4.82 32.61
C ALA A 53 -3.49 4.82 34.11
N ASP A 54 -3.64 5.99 34.71
CA ASP A 54 -3.88 6.17 36.15
C ASP A 54 -5.29 5.73 36.57
N ASN A 55 -6.29 6.02 35.72
CA ASN A 55 -7.70 5.78 36.06
C ASN A 55 -8.24 4.45 35.50
N GLY A 56 -7.53 3.82 34.56
CA GLY A 56 -8.00 2.63 33.84
C GLY A 56 -9.25 2.87 32.97
N ARG A 57 -9.62 4.14 32.71
CA ARG A 57 -10.83 4.53 31.97
C ARG A 57 -10.65 5.87 31.25
N LEU A 58 -11.58 6.15 30.33
CA LEU A 58 -11.67 7.45 29.68
C LEU A 58 -12.24 8.53 30.63
N PRO A 59 -11.89 9.81 30.42
CA PRO A 59 -12.52 10.94 31.09
C PRO A 59 -14.04 10.99 30.83
N ALA A 60 -14.83 10.95 31.90
CA ALA A 60 -16.29 10.90 31.83
C ALA A 60 -16.94 12.28 32.01
N SER A 61 -16.31 13.18 32.77
CA SER A 61 -16.84 14.52 33.05
C SER A 61 -16.05 15.63 32.34
N PRO A 62 -16.65 16.82 32.11
CA PRO A 62 -15.92 17.98 31.58
C PRO A 62 -14.69 18.36 32.40
N ALA A 63 -14.77 18.26 33.74
CA ALA A 63 -13.64 18.55 34.63
C ALA A 63 -12.48 17.54 34.47
N GLU A 64 -12.81 16.26 34.30
CA GLU A 64 -11.80 15.23 34.01
C GLU A 64 -11.13 15.46 32.65
N ARG A 65 -11.89 15.91 31.64
CA ARG A 65 -11.36 16.24 30.31
C ARG A 65 -10.44 17.46 30.33
N GLU A 66 -10.81 18.48 31.08
CA GLU A 66 -9.93 19.64 31.29
C GLU A 66 -8.58 19.21 31.91
N THR A 67 -8.61 18.28 32.87
CA THR A 67 -7.41 17.73 33.50
C THR A 67 -6.60 16.85 32.55
N ALA A 68 -7.25 16.04 31.72
CA ALA A 68 -6.61 15.15 30.75
C ALA A 68 -6.06 15.88 29.50
N GLY A 69 -6.15 17.22 29.47
CA GLY A 69 -5.71 18.06 28.37
C GLY A 69 -6.70 18.13 27.21
N TYR A 70 -6.64 19.18 26.41
CA TYR A 70 -7.64 19.48 25.36
C TYR A 70 -7.79 18.41 24.25
N LYS A 71 -6.88 17.43 24.18
CA LYS A 71 -7.02 16.26 23.29
C LYS A 71 -7.89 15.16 23.87
N SER A 72 -8.36 15.25 25.11
CA SER A 72 -9.22 14.26 25.74
C SER A 72 -10.61 14.15 25.10
N ASP A 73 -11.08 15.20 24.43
CA ASP A 73 -12.31 15.16 23.64
C ASP A 73 -12.14 14.43 22.30
N TRP A 74 -10.91 14.03 21.95
CA TRP A 74 -10.59 13.41 20.68
C TRP A 74 -10.63 11.88 20.79
N PRO A 75 -10.76 11.18 19.66
CA PRO A 75 -10.86 9.73 19.65
C PRO A 75 -9.67 9.02 20.36
N PRO A 76 -9.94 7.98 21.17
CA PRO A 76 -8.99 7.53 22.18
C PRO A 76 -7.99 6.46 21.72
N LEU A 77 -8.09 5.91 20.50
CA LEU A 77 -7.41 4.64 20.15
C LEU A 77 -5.89 4.69 20.39
N TYR A 78 -5.24 5.76 19.96
CA TYR A 78 -3.80 5.93 20.16
C TYR A 78 -3.44 6.09 21.65
N HIS A 79 -4.22 6.87 22.40
CA HIS A 79 -3.97 7.12 23.82
C HIS A 79 -4.19 5.86 24.67
N LEU A 80 -5.16 5.03 24.31
CA LEU A 80 -5.37 3.70 24.91
C LEU A 80 -4.16 2.79 24.68
N ALA A 81 -3.58 2.81 23.47
CA ALA A 81 -2.38 2.03 23.17
C ALA A 81 -1.16 2.53 23.96
N ALA A 82 -0.97 3.85 24.03
CA ALA A 82 0.10 4.45 24.83
C ALA A 82 -0.06 4.12 26.33
N ALA A 83 -1.25 4.34 26.90
CA ALA A 83 -1.58 4.01 28.28
C ALA A 83 -1.34 2.53 28.60
N GLY A 84 -1.75 1.62 27.71
CA GLY A 84 -1.52 0.19 27.86
C GLY A 84 -0.04 -0.23 27.83
N LEU A 85 0.84 0.60 27.28
CA LEU A 85 2.29 0.38 27.31
C LEU A 85 2.98 1.03 28.52
N THR A 86 2.31 1.96 29.21
CA THR A 86 2.91 2.79 30.26
C THR A 86 2.23 2.69 31.62
N PHE A 87 1.12 1.96 31.76
CA PHE A 87 0.35 1.83 33.01
C PHE A 87 1.14 1.32 34.22
N TRP A 88 2.28 0.68 33.99
CA TRP A 88 3.15 0.12 35.03
C TRP A 88 4.19 1.13 35.54
N VAL A 89 4.29 2.30 34.90
CA VAL A 89 5.27 3.34 35.25
C VAL A 89 4.67 4.25 36.31
N GLU A 90 5.30 4.30 37.48
CA GLU A 90 4.92 5.22 38.56
C GLU A 90 5.39 6.65 38.25
N THR A 91 4.53 7.65 38.47
CA THR A 91 4.81 9.06 38.15
C THR A 91 4.95 9.98 39.36
N ASP A 92 4.72 9.46 40.56
CA ASP A 92 4.62 10.28 41.79
C ASP A 92 5.98 10.54 42.47
N GLY A 93 7.09 10.29 41.76
CA GLY A 93 8.46 10.38 42.30
C GLY A 93 9.46 11.05 41.37
N PRO A 94 10.65 11.44 41.88
CA PRO A 94 11.72 11.96 41.04
C PRO A 94 12.38 10.85 40.20
N PRO A 95 12.99 11.19 39.05
CA PRO A 95 12.89 12.46 38.33
C PRO A 95 11.47 12.78 37.79
N SER A 96 11.08 14.05 37.92
CA SER A 96 9.81 14.58 37.44
C SER A 96 10.01 15.90 36.68
N PHE A 97 9.06 16.26 35.83
CA PHE A 97 9.12 17.52 35.11
C PHE A 97 9.19 18.73 36.03
N LYS A 98 10.03 19.70 35.66
CA LYS A 98 10.15 20.94 36.39
C LYS A 98 9.22 21.97 35.77
N TYR A 99 7.97 21.97 36.21
CA TYR A 99 7.02 22.99 35.78
C TYR A 99 7.42 24.34 36.38
N ARG A 100 7.24 25.39 35.59
CA ARG A 100 7.47 26.77 36.05
C ARG A 100 6.51 27.13 37.17
N ALA A 101 5.27 26.66 37.10
CA ALA A 101 4.22 26.96 38.07
C ALA A 101 4.57 26.50 39.50
N ASP A 102 5.31 25.40 39.64
CA ASP A 102 5.63 24.77 40.94
C ASP A 102 6.45 25.67 41.89
N ASN A 103 7.19 26.66 41.36
CA ASN A 103 8.11 27.43 42.18
C ASN A 103 8.29 28.85 41.66
N ILE A 104 8.15 29.84 42.54
CA ILE A 104 8.34 31.26 42.20
C ILE A 104 9.71 31.57 41.59
N ARG A 105 10.77 30.84 42.00
CA ARG A 105 12.12 31.00 41.41
C ARG A 105 12.16 30.54 39.96
N ARG A 106 11.42 29.49 39.60
CA ARG A 106 11.34 29.00 38.22
C ARG A 106 10.55 29.96 37.33
N GLN A 107 9.58 30.68 37.88
CA GLN A 107 8.82 31.71 37.17
C GLN A 107 9.69 32.88 36.67
N LEU A 108 10.85 33.09 37.30
CA LEU A 108 11.83 34.10 36.88
C LEU A 108 12.65 33.66 35.66
N VAL A 109 12.63 32.37 35.28
CA VAL A 109 13.34 31.87 34.11
C VAL A 109 12.50 32.11 32.86
N PRO A 110 13.01 32.88 31.87
CA PRO A 110 12.33 33.05 30.59
C PRO A 110 12.17 31.69 29.92
N ALA A 111 10.93 31.31 29.58
CA ALA A 111 10.67 30.09 28.81
C ALA A 111 9.85 30.41 27.58
N GLN A 112 10.08 29.63 26.53
CA GLN A 112 9.41 29.75 25.25
C GLN A 112 8.46 28.55 25.09
N GLY A 113 7.16 28.82 24.98
CA GLY A 113 6.12 27.81 24.74
C GLY A 113 4.93 27.94 25.69
N PRO A 114 3.76 27.38 25.32
CA PRO A 114 2.53 27.45 26.10
C PRO A 114 2.63 26.79 27.49
N GLU A 115 3.40 25.70 27.60
CA GLU A 115 3.41 24.84 28.79
C GLU A 115 4.56 25.14 29.77
N ALA A 116 5.48 26.04 29.40
CA ALA A 116 6.51 26.63 30.28
C ALA A 116 7.25 25.65 31.21
N ILE A 117 7.86 24.58 30.66
CA ILE A 117 8.66 23.62 31.42
C ILE A 117 10.15 23.94 31.30
N LEU A 118 10.89 23.63 32.37
CA LEU A 118 12.34 23.76 32.41
C LEU A 118 13.00 22.41 32.17
N HIS A 119 13.73 22.31 31.06
CA HIS A 119 14.50 21.13 30.74
C HIS A 119 15.74 21.03 31.62
N THR A 120 15.98 19.86 32.23
CA THR A 120 17.08 19.62 33.18
C THR A 120 17.81 18.31 32.90
N GLU A 121 18.84 18.00 33.68
CA GLU A 121 19.59 16.72 33.57
C GLU A 121 18.69 15.48 33.82
N ASP A 122 17.54 15.65 34.48
CA ASP A 122 16.53 14.61 34.72
C ASP A 122 16.00 13.96 33.42
N GLU A 123 16.12 14.63 32.27
CA GLU A 123 15.68 14.12 30.96
C GLU A 123 16.72 13.21 30.28
N ARG A 124 17.92 13.08 30.87
CA ARG A 124 18.99 12.26 30.29
C ARG A 124 18.74 10.77 30.51
N PHE A 125 19.29 9.97 29.61
CA PHE A 125 19.30 8.52 29.77
C PHE A 125 20.15 8.12 31.00
N PRO A 126 19.73 7.14 31.83
CA PRO A 126 18.55 6.26 31.67
C PRO A 126 17.24 6.95 32.04
N TRP A 127 16.23 6.84 31.16
CA TRP A 127 14.92 7.44 31.38
C TRP A 127 14.14 6.75 32.48
N GLN A 128 13.48 7.54 33.32
CA GLN A 128 12.68 7.07 34.46
C GLN A 128 11.36 7.84 34.54
N GLN A 129 10.37 7.26 35.24
CA GLN A 129 9.04 7.84 35.51
C GLN A 129 8.42 8.56 34.29
N GLU A 130 8.05 9.84 34.44
CA GLU A 130 7.38 10.62 33.39
C GLU A 130 8.19 10.65 32.10
N ILE A 131 9.52 10.84 32.18
CA ILE A 131 10.40 10.88 31.00
C ILE A 131 10.37 9.56 30.23
N LEU A 132 10.31 8.43 30.95
CA LEU A 132 10.19 7.11 30.32
C LEU A 132 8.88 6.97 29.53
N ILE A 133 7.76 7.41 30.09
CA ILE A 133 6.44 7.40 29.43
C ILE A 133 6.51 8.16 28.09
N TRP A 134 7.15 9.33 28.10
CA TRP A 134 7.35 10.14 26.89
C TRP A 134 8.12 9.40 25.81
N HIS A 135 9.24 8.79 26.15
CA HIS A 135 10.03 8.02 25.18
C HIS A 135 9.29 6.79 24.68
N ILE A 136 8.52 6.09 25.53
CA ILE A 136 7.66 4.98 25.11
C ILE A 136 6.60 5.48 24.09
N GLY A 137 5.93 6.60 24.36
CA GLY A 137 4.95 7.19 23.45
C GLY A 137 5.56 7.61 22.10
N ARG A 138 6.75 8.22 22.12
CA ARG A 138 7.50 8.55 20.89
C ARG A 138 7.92 7.29 20.12
N PHE A 139 8.42 6.25 20.80
CA PHE A 139 8.77 4.99 20.14
C PHE A 139 7.57 4.23 19.57
N LEU A 140 6.40 4.34 20.22
CA LEU A 140 5.15 3.84 19.66
C LEU A 140 4.83 4.53 18.33
N SER A 141 4.94 5.86 18.26
CA SER A 141 4.76 6.62 17.01
C SER A 141 5.77 6.24 15.92
N ILE A 142 7.03 6.03 16.30
CA ILE A 142 8.09 5.59 15.38
C ILE A 142 7.75 4.19 14.83
N ALA A 143 7.28 3.27 15.67
CA ALA A 143 6.87 1.94 15.25
C ALA A 143 5.72 1.99 14.23
N PHE A 144 4.70 2.82 14.47
CA PHE A 144 3.60 3.01 13.52
C PHE A 144 4.07 3.65 12.20
N SER A 145 5.00 4.59 12.28
CA SER A 145 5.55 5.24 11.08
C SER A 145 6.42 4.27 10.28
N LEU A 146 7.20 3.42 10.93
CA LEU A 146 7.95 2.35 10.29
C LEU A 146 7.02 1.33 9.59
N ALA A 147 5.94 0.93 10.27
CA ALA A 147 4.91 0.08 9.68
C ALA A 147 4.23 0.75 8.48
N THR A 148 4.04 2.07 8.51
CA THR A 148 3.52 2.85 7.38
C THR A 148 4.44 2.74 6.17
N LEU A 149 5.77 2.87 6.34
CA LEU A 149 6.75 2.71 5.25
C LEU A 149 6.70 1.31 4.64
N ILE A 150 6.58 0.27 5.48
CA ILE A 150 6.42 -1.11 5.04
C ILE A 150 5.12 -1.27 4.23
N THR A 151 4.01 -0.69 4.69
CA THR A 151 2.75 -0.71 3.95
C THR A 151 2.84 0.07 2.65
N THR A 152 3.55 1.21 2.60
CA THR A 152 3.84 1.94 1.36
C THR A 152 4.60 1.09 0.36
N TYR A 153 5.58 0.30 0.81
CA TYR A 153 6.27 -0.66 -0.04
C TYR A 153 5.29 -1.68 -0.65
N PHE A 154 4.37 -2.23 0.16
CA PHE A 154 3.35 -3.15 -0.35
C PHE A 154 2.36 -2.48 -1.31
N ILE A 155 1.98 -1.22 -1.08
CA ILE A 155 1.17 -0.44 -2.03
C ILE A 155 1.90 -0.30 -3.36
N ALA A 156 3.18 0.05 -3.33
CA ALA A 156 3.99 0.20 -4.53
C ALA A 156 4.15 -1.14 -5.28
N LEU A 157 4.32 -2.25 -4.58
CA LEU A 157 4.30 -3.59 -5.18
C LEU A 157 2.97 -3.86 -5.91
N GLU A 158 1.85 -3.53 -5.27
CA GLU A 158 0.54 -3.69 -5.92
C GLU A 158 0.42 -2.78 -7.15
N PHE A 159 0.92 -1.55 -7.13
CA PHE A 159 0.83 -0.68 -8.31
C PHE A 159 1.74 -1.12 -9.46
N PHE A 160 3.03 -1.35 -9.19
CA PHE A 160 4.04 -1.47 -10.25
C PHE A 160 4.27 -2.90 -10.75
N GLN A 161 4.14 -3.94 -9.91
CA GLN A 161 4.35 -5.32 -10.38
C GLN A 161 3.31 -5.77 -11.41
N LYS A 162 2.14 -5.12 -11.46
CA LYS A 162 1.12 -5.44 -12.47
C LYS A 162 1.47 -4.87 -13.84
N ILE A 163 2.10 -3.69 -13.90
CA ILE A 163 2.44 -3.02 -15.17
C ILE A 163 3.48 -3.82 -15.96
N GLU A 164 4.36 -4.55 -15.28
CA GLU A 164 5.44 -5.30 -15.93
C GLU A 164 5.01 -6.68 -16.46
N HIS A 165 3.80 -7.15 -16.13
CA HIS A 165 3.27 -8.44 -16.61
C HIS A 165 2.17 -8.32 -17.67
N ASP A 166 1.62 -7.13 -17.90
CA ASP A 166 0.80 -6.86 -19.08
C ASP A 166 1.71 -6.27 -20.17
N PRO A 167 2.18 -7.06 -21.17
CA PRO A 167 2.91 -6.49 -22.28
C PRO A 167 2.02 -5.44 -22.96
N LEU A 168 2.60 -4.29 -23.30
CA LEU A 168 1.96 -3.28 -24.18
C LEU A 168 1.27 -4.02 -25.32
N PRO A 169 0.03 -3.64 -25.71
CA PRO A 169 -0.64 -4.29 -26.83
C PRO A 169 0.35 -4.24 -27.99
N SER A 170 0.79 -5.43 -28.44
CA SER A 170 1.60 -5.55 -29.63
C SER A 170 0.88 -4.73 -30.68
N LYS A 171 1.51 -3.66 -31.19
CA LYS A 171 1.01 -2.99 -32.39
C LYS A 171 0.70 -4.11 -33.35
N ASN A 172 -0.58 -4.26 -33.67
CA ASN A 172 -1.04 -5.19 -34.69
C ASN A 172 -0.30 -4.79 -35.97
N GLU A 173 0.81 -5.45 -36.29
CA GLU A 173 1.28 -5.59 -37.67
C GLU A 173 0.34 -6.57 -38.36
N LYS A 174 -0.93 -6.17 -38.49
CA LYS A 174 -1.84 -6.76 -39.46
C LYS A 174 -1.98 -5.74 -40.58
N ASN A 175 -1.34 -6.06 -41.70
CA ASN A 175 -1.65 -5.58 -43.04
C ASN A 175 -1.79 -4.05 -43.19
N LEU A 176 -0.66 -3.38 -43.33
CA LEU A 176 -0.59 -2.21 -44.20
C LEU A 176 0.35 -2.54 -45.37
N GLN A 177 -0.10 -3.41 -46.26
CA GLN A 177 0.41 -3.43 -47.63
C GLN A 177 -0.03 -2.11 -48.27
N SER A 178 0.87 -1.14 -48.31
CA SER A 178 0.73 0.05 -49.15
C SER A 178 0.72 -0.38 -50.62
N PRO A 179 -0.22 0.09 -51.47
CA PRO A 179 -0.14 -0.12 -52.90
C PRO A 179 0.94 0.80 -53.46
N ILE A 180 2.20 0.35 -53.45
CA ILE A 180 3.25 0.99 -54.24
C ILE A 180 3.04 0.52 -55.68
N SER A 181 2.17 1.26 -56.35
CA SER A 181 2.29 1.69 -57.75
C SER A 181 3.19 0.84 -58.65
N ASN A 182 2.54 0.06 -59.50
CA ASN A 182 2.99 -0.22 -60.86
C ASN A 182 3.36 1.09 -61.56
N LEU A 183 4.66 1.38 -61.62
CA LEU A 183 5.26 2.31 -62.57
C LEU A 183 6.48 1.61 -63.18
N GLN A 184 6.20 0.59 -64.00
CA GLN A 184 7.15 0.12 -65.00
C GLN A 184 7.27 1.22 -66.06
N SER A 185 8.45 1.84 -66.15
CA SER A 185 8.85 2.61 -67.32
C SER A 185 9.65 1.71 -68.27
N PRO A 186 9.45 1.83 -69.59
CA PRO A 186 10.12 0.97 -70.55
C PRO A 186 11.51 1.52 -70.85
N ILE A 187 12.56 0.76 -70.53
CA ILE A 187 13.89 1.00 -71.11
C ILE A 187 14.23 -0.19 -71.97
N SER A 188 13.95 -0.04 -73.25
CA SER A 188 14.61 -0.75 -74.33
C SER A 188 16.11 -0.52 -74.26
N ASN A 189 16.92 -1.59 -74.17
CA ASN A 189 18.25 -1.61 -74.76
C ASN A 189 18.75 -3.05 -74.96
N LEU A 190 18.71 -3.44 -76.24
CA LEU A 190 19.60 -4.32 -77.00
C LEU A 190 20.74 -5.00 -76.23
N GLN A 191 20.80 -6.33 -76.33
CA GLN A 191 21.87 -7.17 -75.80
C GLN A 191 22.46 -8.01 -76.95
N PRO A 192 23.78 -8.00 -77.23
CA PRO A 192 24.41 -9.01 -78.06
C PRO A 192 25.02 -10.15 -77.21
N PRO A 193 25.27 -11.34 -77.79
CA PRO A 193 25.47 -12.56 -77.03
C PRO A 193 26.94 -13.01 -77.03
N ILE A 194 27.65 -13.09 -75.90
CA ILE A 194 28.92 -13.84 -75.82
C ILE A 194 29.14 -14.47 -74.41
N SER A 195 29.07 -15.81 -74.39
CA SER A 195 29.93 -16.83 -73.77
C SER A 195 30.61 -16.69 -72.38
N ASN A 196 30.33 -17.69 -71.54
CA ASN A 196 31.25 -18.49 -70.69
C ASN A 196 31.56 -18.04 -69.22
N PRO A 197 32.08 -18.94 -68.34
CA PRO A 197 31.39 -19.48 -67.16
C PRO A 197 31.89 -18.93 -65.82
N GLN A 198 31.08 -19.11 -64.75
CA GLN A 198 31.38 -18.71 -63.37
C GLN A 198 32.69 -19.32 -62.81
N PRO A 199 33.44 -18.56 -61.98
CA PRO A 199 34.26 -19.11 -60.90
C PRO A 199 33.56 -18.95 -59.51
N PRO A 200 33.89 -19.78 -58.50
CA PRO A 200 33.14 -19.86 -57.25
C PRO A 200 33.66 -18.95 -56.12
N THR A 201 32.70 -18.48 -55.29
CA THR A 201 32.78 -18.22 -53.81
C THR A 201 33.65 -17.05 -53.29
N PRO A 202 33.26 -16.34 -52.21
CA PRO A 202 32.93 -16.92 -50.90
C PRO A 202 31.59 -16.48 -50.27
N ASN A 203 30.93 -17.51 -49.74
CA ASN A 203 29.79 -17.42 -48.85
C ASN A 203 30.28 -16.92 -47.47
N LEU A 204 30.19 -15.62 -47.23
CA LEU A 204 30.36 -15.02 -45.91
C LEU A 204 28.97 -14.60 -45.40
N GLN A 205 28.16 -15.58 -45.00
CA GLN A 205 27.01 -15.30 -44.13
C GLN A 205 27.52 -15.14 -42.69
N PRO A 206 27.32 -13.97 -42.06
CA PRO A 206 27.52 -13.85 -40.62
C PRO A 206 26.55 -14.79 -39.89
N PRO A 207 26.94 -15.41 -38.77
CA PRO A 207 26.01 -16.24 -38.01
C PRO A 207 24.85 -15.36 -37.53
N ILE A 208 23.63 -15.78 -37.86
CA ILE A 208 22.39 -15.17 -37.37
C ILE A 208 22.41 -15.23 -35.83
N PRO A 209 22.31 -14.11 -35.11
CA PRO A 209 22.25 -14.16 -33.65
C PRO A 209 20.97 -14.87 -33.21
N ASN A 210 21.14 -15.94 -32.45
CA ASN A 210 20.07 -16.71 -31.84
C ASN A 210 19.27 -15.82 -30.86
N PRO A 211 17.95 -15.65 -30.99
CA PRO A 211 17.17 -14.80 -30.10
C PRO A 211 16.75 -15.56 -28.84
N GLN A 212 17.70 -15.90 -27.96
CA GLN A 212 17.37 -16.44 -26.63
C GLN A 212 18.36 -15.96 -25.54
N SER A 213 17.98 -14.87 -24.86
CA SER A 213 18.09 -14.73 -23.38
C SER A 213 17.43 -13.42 -22.92
N PRO A 214 16.29 -13.43 -22.21
CA PRO A 214 15.71 -12.22 -21.66
C PRO A 214 16.06 -12.05 -20.18
N HIS A 215 17.34 -11.93 -19.82
CA HIS A 215 17.73 -11.54 -18.46
C HIS A 215 18.90 -10.56 -18.49
N SER A 216 18.66 -9.34 -18.99
CA SER A 216 19.57 -8.23 -18.75
C SER A 216 19.40 -7.73 -17.31
N PRO A 217 20.46 -7.59 -16.50
CA PRO A 217 20.37 -7.05 -15.13
C PRO A 217 19.83 -5.61 -15.07
N PHE A 218 19.79 -4.94 -16.22
CA PHE A 218 19.23 -3.59 -16.37
C PHE A 218 17.69 -3.52 -16.31
N SER A 219 16.95 -4.59 -16.63
CA SER A 219 15.48 -4.57 -16.49
C SER A 219 15.05 -4.64 -15.02
N ILE A 220 15.75 -5.44 -14.21
CA ILE A 220 15.47 -5.63 -12.77
C ILE A 220 15.77 -4.36 -11.94
N LEU A 221 16.73 -3.55 -12.39
CA LEU A 221 17.11 -2.30 -11.73
C LEU A 221 16.02 -1.22 -11.87
N HIS A 222 15.33 -1.18 -13.01
CA HIS A 222 14.22 -0.24 -13.22
C HIS A 222 13.01 -0.61 -12.36
N SER A 223 12.64 -1.90 -12.31
CA SER A 223 11.47 -2.35 -11.54
C SER A 223 11.61 -2.11 -10.04
N SER A 224 12.79 -2.39 -9.48
CA SER A 224 13.07 -2.15 -8.05
C SER A 224 13.09 -0.66 -7.70
N PHE A 225 13.55 0.20 -8.62
CA PHE A 225 13.59 1.64 -8.41
C PHE A 225 12.18 2.22 -8.26
N PHE A 226 11.24 1.90 -9.15
CA PHE A 226 9.87 2.42 -9.07
C PHE A 226 9.11 1.94 -7.83
N ILE A 227 9.41 0.74 -7.33
CA ILE A 227 8.82 0.23 -6.08
C ILE A 227 9.40 0.94 -4.85
N LEU A 228 10.71 1.20 -4.82
CA LEU A 228 11.39 1.77 -3.65
C LEU A 228 11.34 3.30 -3.59
N LEU A 229 11.20 3.97 -4.74
CA LEU A 229 11.12 5.43 -4.84
C LEU A 229 10.05 6.05 -3.91
N PRO A 230 8.76 5.62 -3.92
CA PRO A 230 7.76 6.21 -3.02
C PRO A 230 8.09 5.98 -1.55
N VAL A 231 8.69 4.84 -1.20
CA VAL A 231 9.11 4.52 0.18
C VAL A 231 10.23 5.45 0.60
N ALA A 232 11.24 5.65 -0.25
CA ALA A 232 12.35 6.55 0.02
C ALA A 232 11.88 8.01 0.14
N LEU A 233 11.01 8.47 -0.77
CA LEU A 233 10.45 9.82 -0.72
C LEU A 233 9.67 10.08 0.56
N LEU A 234 8.91 9.09 1.05
CA LEU A 234 8.19 9.22 2.32
C LEU A 234 9.14 9.14 3.52
N ALA A 235 10.07 8.17 3.53
CA ALA A 235 11.02 7.95 4.61
C ALA A 235 11.95 9.15 4.85
N PHE A 236 12.36 9.83 3.79
CA PHE A 236 13.24 11.00 3.86
C PHE A 236 12.49 12.33 3.78
N ASN A 237 11.16 12.31 3.92
CA ASN A 237 10.37 13.52 4.07
C ASN A 237 10.57 14.09 5.49
N PRO A 238 11.08 15.33 5.65
CA PRO A 238 11.31 15.90 6.98
C PRO A 238 10.06 15.97 7.84
N ARG A 239 8.90 16.25 7.25
CA ARG A 239 7.62 16.29 7.96
C ARG A 239 7.20 14.91 8.44
N PHE A 240 7.43 13.86 7.65
CA PHE A 240 7.12 12.49 8.06
C PHE A 240 8.01 12.01 9.21
N ILE A 241 9.32 12.29 9.15
CA ILE A 241 10.25 11.99 10.25
C ILE A 241 9.83 12.75 11.51
N PHE A 242 9.57 14.06 11.39
CA PHE A 242 9.19 14.90 12.52
C PHE A 242 7.87 14.44 13.13
N THR A 243 6.80 14.24 12.34
CA THR A 243 5.52 13.75 12.89
C THR A 243 5.66 12.35 13.50
N GLY A 244 6.47 11.47 12.90
CA GLY A 244 6.67 10.10 13.37
C GLY A 244 7.46 9.97 14.67
N MET A 245 8.33 10.95 14.99
CA MET A 245 9.11 10.93 16.25
C MET A 245 8.39 11.58 17.44
N LEU A 246 7.29 12.30 17.20
CA LEU A 246 6.50 12.96 18.25
C LEU A 246 5.49 12.00 18.89
N PHE A 247 5.14 12.24 20.15
CA PHE A 247 4.05 11.55 20.85
C PHE A 247 2.70 12.07 20.32
N ASN A 248 2.09 11.37 19.35
CA ASN A 248 0.80 11.77 18.74
C ASN A 248 0.06 10.64 18.01
N TYR A 249 -1.24 10.85 17.76
CA TYR A 249 -2.09 9.92 17.01
C TYR A 249 -1.91 9.98 15.47
N ASP A 250 -1.15 10.95 14.93
CA ASP A 250 -1.01 11.11 13.48
C ASP A 250 -0.25 9.93 12.86
N SER A 251 0.73 9.41 13.58
CA SER A 251 1.47 8.19 13.21
C SER A 251 0.56 6.98 13.02
N LEU A 252 -0.35 6.71 13.97
CA LEU A 252 -1.33 5.64 13.88
C LEU A 252 -2.37 5.91 12.77
N THR A 253 -2.80 7.17 12.62
CA THR A 253 -3.74 7.57 11.57
C THR A 253 -3.18 7.27 10.19
N LEU A 254 -1.90 7.60 9.95
CA LEU A 254 -1.21 7.32 8.69
C LEU A 254 -1.06 5.83 8.44
N LEU A 255 -0.72 5.04 9.46
CA LEU A 255 -0.64 3.59 9.37
C LEU A 255 -1.99 3.00 8.95
N LEU A 256 -3.07 3.29 9.68
CA LEU A 256 -4.39 2.76 9.40
C LEU A 256 -4.90 3.18 8.02
N SER A 257 -4.65 4.43 7.62
CA SER A 257 -5.01 4.94 6.30
C SER A 257 -4.23 4.25 5.18
N SER A 258 -2.94 3.99 5.38
CA SER A 258 -2.11 3.28 4.40
C SER A 258 -2.52 1.80 4.27
N LEU A 259 -2.83 1.12 5.38
CA LEU A 259 -3.34 -0.25 5.39
C LEU A 259 -4.69 -0.33 4.68
N PHE A 260 -5.56 0.65 4.92
CA PHE A 260 -6.85 0.77 4.24
C PHE A 260 -6.67 0.91 2.73
N LEU A 261 -5.75 1.77 2.29
CA LEU A 261 -5.45 1.96 0.87
C LEU A 261 -4.86 0.68 0.24
N TRP A 262 -3.91 0.04 0.92
CA TRP A 262 -3.30 -1.21 0.47
C TRP A 262 -4.35 -2.31 0.29
N LEU A 263 -5.22 -2.50 1.29
CA LEU A 263 -6.28 -3.50 1.22
C LEU A 263 -7.32 -3.15 0.15
N SER A 264 -7.65 -1.86 -0.02
CA SER A 264 -8.55 -1.38 -1.08
C SER A 264 -8.03 -1.77 -2.46
N LEU A 265 -6.74 -1.57 -2.71
CA LEU A 265 -6.10 -1.95 -3.97
C LEU A 265 -6.13 -3.47 -4.20
N ARG A 266 -5.88 -4.26 -3.15
CA ARG A 266 -5.97 -5.73 -3.23
C ARG A 266 -7.36 -6.20 -3.59
N ILE A 267 -8.38 -5.66 -2.92
CA ILE A 267 -9.78 -6.01 -3.20
C ILE A 267 -10.18 -5.56 -4.60
N ALA A 268 -9.79 -4.35 -5.03
CA ALA A 268 -10.04 -3.87 -6.38
C ALA A 268 -9.40 -4.74 -7.46
N LYS A 269 -8.32 -5.48 -7.14
CA LYS A 269 -7.67 -6.45 -8.02
C LYS A 269 -8.30 -7.86 -7.99
N GLY A 270 -9.32 -8.10 -7.16
CA GLY A 270 -10.02 -9.37 -7.08
C GLY A 270 -9.46 -10.35 -6.04
N TYR A 271 -8.58 -9.90 -5.12
CA TYR A 271 -8.15 -10.75 -4.00
C TYR A 271 -9.27 -10.88 -2.96
N HIS A 272 -9.65 -12.12 -2.64
CA HIS A 272 -10.57 -12.58 -1.56
C HIS A 272 -11.59 -11.52 -1.07
N ALA A 273 -12.59 -11.23 -1.90
CA ALA A 273 -13.51 -10.10 -1.76
C ALA A 273 -14.25 -10.04 -0.40
N ASN A 274 -14.76 -11.15 0.14
CA ASN A 274 -15.71 -11.08 1.27
C ASN A 274 -15.06 -10.67 2.60
N TRP A 275 -13.96 -11.32 3.00
CA TRP A 275 -13.22 -10.94 4.21
C TRP A 275 -12.47 -9.61 4.04
N GLY A 276 -12.12 -9.26 2.81
CA GLY A 276 -11.50 -7.97 2.49
C GLY A 276 -12.39 -6.79 2.86
N PHE A 277 -13.68 -6.81 2.52
CA PHE A 277 -14.61 -5.72 2.87
C PHE A 277 -14.81 -5.56 4.37
N PHE A 278 -14.84 -6.67 5.13
CA PHE A 278 -14.85 -6.62 6.58
C PHE A 278 -13.58 -5.94 7.12
N GLY A 279 -12.41 -6.32 6.60
CA GLY A 279 -11.14 -5.68 6.93
C GLY A 279 -11.10 -4.18 6.60
N LEU A 280 -11.69 -3.76 5.47
CA LEU A 280 -11.81 -2.34 5.12
C LEU A 280 -12.71 -1.59 6.10
N GLY A 281 -13.86 -2.17 6.47
CA GLY A 281 -14.76 -1.59 7.48
C GLY A 281 -14.06 -1.44 8.84
N ALA A 282 -13.34 -2.49 9.27
CA ALA A 282 -12.57 -2.46 10.51
C ALA A 282 -11.47 -1.39 10.49
N LEU A 283 -10.68 -1.32 9.41
CA LEU A 283 -9.62 -0.31 9.26
C LEU A 283 -10.19 1.12 9.21
N ALA A 284 -11.30 1.33 8.49
CA ALA A 284 -11.97 2.63 8.44
C ALA A 284 -12.53 3.03 9.82
N GLY A 285 -13.12 2.09 10.55
CA GLY A 285 -13.61 2.30 11.91
C GLY A 285 -12.49 2.64 12.90
N LEU A 286 -11.39 1.87 12.89
CA LEU A 286 -10.21 2.14 13.71
C LEU A 286 -9.59 3.50 13.37
N ALA A 287 -9.50 3.84 12.09
CA ALA A 287 -8.98 5.13 11.66
C ALA A 287 -9.87 6.28 12.17
N LEU A 288 -11.20 6.13 12.09
CA LEU A 288 -12.17 7.11 12.59
C LEU A 288 -12.06 7.31 14.11
N VAL A 289 -11.86 6.22 14.85
CA VAL A 289 -11.64 6.22 16.32
C VAL A 289 -10.19 6.62 16.68
N THR A 290 -9.35 6.94 15.68
CA THR A 290 -8.05 7.58 15.87
C THR A 290 -8.12 9.08 15.55
N LYS A 291 -8.74 9.45 14.42
CA LYS A 291 -8.86 10.85 13.98
C LYS A 291 -10.07 11.02 13.06
N TYR A 292 -10.97 11.95 13.38
CA TYR A 292 -12.21 12.17 12.61
C TYR A 292 -11.99 12.52 11.13
N LEU A 293 -10.81 13.06 10.76
CA LEU A 293 -10.49 13.43 9.38
C LEU A 293 -10.56 12.24 8.41
N THR A 294 -10.49 11.01 8.92
CA THR A 294 -10.60 9.79 8.11
C THR A 294 -12.05 9.40 7.79
N LEU A 295 -13.04 10.26 8.08
CA LEU A 295 -14.46 10.07 7.75
C LEU A 295 -14.72 9.83 6.25
N LEU A 296 -13.77 10.19 5.38
CA LEU A 296 -13.88 9.97 3.94
C LEU A 296 -13.50 8.54 3.50
N LEU A 297 -12.81 7.75 4.34
CA LEU A 297 -12.39 6.39 3.98
C LEU A 297 -13.57 5.47 3.63
N PRO A 298 -14.71 5.47 4.36
CA PRO A 298 -15.91 4.72 3.98
C PRO A 298 -16.40 4.98 2.55
N LEU A 299 -16.23 6.19 1.99
CA LEU A 299 -16.63 6.48 0.61
C LEU A 299 -15.78 5.69 -0.41
N VAL A 300 -14.52 5.43 -0.09
CA VAL A 300 -13.64 4.61 -0.92
C VAL A 300 -14.11 3.15 -0.94
N ILE A 301 -14.72 2.65 0.14
CA ILE A 301 -15.29 1.29 0.19
C ILE A 301 -16.39 1.14 -0.87
N VAL A 302 -17.26 2.15 -1.00
CA VAL A 302 -18.34 2.17 -2.01
C VAL A 302 -17.76 2.11 -3.41
N TYR A 303 -16.72 2.90 -3.70
CA TYR A 303 -16.03 2.87 -4.98
C TYR A 303 -15.40 1.50 -5.28
N VAL A 304 -14.68 0.92 -4.32
CA VAL A 304 -14.05 -0.41 -4.47
C VAL A 304 -15.10 -1.50 -4.68
N ALA A 305 -16.24 -1.44 -3.99
CA ALA A 305 -17.36 -2.36 -4.17
C ALA A 305 -17.95 -2.22 -5.59
N TRP A 306 -18.19 -1.00 -6.06
CA TRP A 306 -18.68 -0.74 -7.41
C TRP A 306 -17.74 -1.29 -8.49
N VAL A 307 -16.43 -1.05 -8.38
CA VAL A 307 -15.43 -1.60 -9.31
C VAL A 307 -15.46 -3.13 -9.35
N ASN A 308 -15.63 -3.78 -8.20
CA ASN A 308 -15.71 -5.24 -8.13
C ASN A 308 -16.99 -5.79 -8.76
N VAL A 309 -18.14 -5.15 -8.52
CA VAL A 309 -19.40 -5.53 -9.14
C VAL A 309 -19.33 -5.37 -10.66
N ALA A 310 -18.83 -4.23 -11.15
CA ALA A 310 -18.66 -3.97 -12.58
C ALA A 310 -17.79 -5.04 -13.26
N LYS A 311 -16.68 -5.45 -12.64
CA LYS A 311 -15.83 -6.53 -13.15
C LYS A 311 -16.53 -7.89 -13.19
N SER A 312 -17.34 -8.20 -12.18
CA SER A 312 -18.10 -9.45 -12.14
C SER A 312 -19.18 -9.54 -13.23
N GLN A 313 -19.76 -8.41 -13.61
CA GLN A 313 -20.78 -8.33 -14.66
C GLN A 313 -20.16 -8.33 -16.06
N GLY A 314 -19.06 -7.60 -16.28
CA GLY A 314 -18.34 -7.60 -17.56
C GLY A 314 -17.76 -8.96 -17.96
N GLY A 315 -17.38 -9.80 -16.98
CA GLY A 315 -16.94 -11.18 -17.23
C GLY A 315 -18.05 -12.15 -17.64
N LYS A 316 -19.32 -11.84 -17.35
CA LYS A 316 -20.47 -12.69 -17.73
C LYS A 316 -20.95 -12.45 -19.16
N VAL A 317 -20.73 -11.26 -19.73
CA VAL A 317 -21.17 -10.92 -21.10
C VAL A 317 -20.23 -11.49 -22.17
N ALA A 318 -18.98 -11.78 -21.83
CA ALA A 318 -18.02 -12.42 -22.76
C ALA A 318 -18.23 -13.94 -22.94
N GLY A 319 -19.15 -14.55 -22.19
CA GLY A 319 -19.64 -15.91 -22.44
C GLY A 319 -20.87 -15.87 -23.33
N GLY A 320 -20.69 -15.62 -24.63
CA GLY A 320 -21.77 -15.76 -25.62
C GLY A 320 -22.36 -17.18 -25.61
N PRO A 321 -23.61 -17.34 -26.09
CA PRO A 321 -24.36 -18.59 -25.97
C PRO A 321 -23.58 -19.75 -26.60
N LYS A 322 -23.54 -20.89 -25.90
CA LYS A 322 -23.04 -22.14 -26.47
C LYS A 322 -23.83 -22.41 -27.75
N GLU A 323 -23.12 -22.41 -28.87
CA GLU A 323 -23.59 -22.88 -30.16
C GLU A 323 -23.98 -24.35 -29.97
N GLU A 324 -25.29 -24.61 -29.79
CA GLU A 324 -25.84 -25.95 -29.91
C GLU A 324 -25.60 -26.40 -31.34
N ALA A 325 -24.62 -27.31 -31.48
CA ALA A 325 -24.31 -27.97 -32.73
C ALA A 325 -25.61 -28.51 -33.36
N GLY A 326 -25.88 -28.03 -34.57
CA GLY A 326 -27.09 -28.33 -35.32
C GLY A 326 -27.31 -29.84 -35.48
N ILE A 327 -28.48 -30.28 -35.06
CA ILE A 327 -29.07 -31.55 -35.51
C ILE A 327 -29.93 -31.20 -36.72
N ASN A 328 -29.47 -31.63 -37.90
CA ASN A 328 -30.14 -31.49 -39.19
C ASN A 328 -31.60 -32.00 -39.16
N PRO A 329 -32.57 -31.29 -39.77
CA PRO A 329 -33.95 -31.74 -39.85
C PRO A 329 -34.26 -32.36 -41.22
N ILE A 330 -33.70 -33.52 -41.57
CA ILE A 330 -34.16 -34.30 -42.74
C ILE A 330 -33.96 -35.79 -42.47
N GLU A 331 -35.02 -36.47 -42.00
CA GLU A 331 -35.36 -37.87 -42.32
C GLU A 331 -36.47 -38.33 -41.37
N LYS A 332 -37.73 -38.07 -41.74
CA LYS A 332 -38.87 -38.84 -41.22
C LYS A 332 -40.08 -38.66 -42.11
N THR A 333 -39.97 -39.11 -43.35
CA THR A 333 -41.15 -39.42 -44.17
C THR A 333 -40.77 -40.52 -45.17
N THR A 334 -41.13 -41.76 -44.87
CA THR A 334 -41.70 -42.79 -45.75
C THR A 334 -41.43 -44.20 -45.20
N ALA A 335 -42.37 -45.11 -45.47
CA ALA A 335 -42.49 -46.52 -45.05
C ALA A 335 -42.98 -46.71 -43.59
N SER A 336 -44.10 -47.38 -43.30
CA SER A 336 -44.88 -48.32 -44.11
C SER A 336 -46.31 -48.47 -43.54
N MET A 337 -47.30 -48.49 -44.44
CA MET A 337 -48.67 -48.93 -44.22
C MET A 337 -48.76 -50.46 -44.19
N ARG A 338 -49.69 -50.98 -43.35
CA ARG A 338 -50.30 -52.33 -43.22
C ARG A 338 -49.97 -52.96 -41.85
N SER A 339 -50.91 -53.45 -41.05
CA SER A 339 -52.29 -53.90 -41.30
C SER A 339 -53.06 -54.04 -39.96
N LYS A 340 -54.36 -53.71 -39.95
CA LYS A 340 -55.34 -54.12 -38.92
C LYS A 340 -55.55 -55.66 -38.95
N PRO A 341 -56.04 -56.28 -37.85
CA PRO A 341 -57.48 -56.48 -37.68
C PRO A 341 -58.00 -56.19 -36.27
N SER A 342 -59.31 -56.01 -36.17
CA SER A 342 -60.12 -55.72 -34.97
C SER A 342 -60.96 -56.95 -34.54
N PRO A 343 -61.88 -56.86 -33.54
CA PRO A 343 -61.77 -57.29 -32.14
C PRO A 343 -62.59 -58.58 -31.83
N PRO A 344 -62.85 -58.92 -30.55
CA PRO A 344 -64.21 -58.68 -30.03
C PRO A 344 -64.32 -58.25 -28.55
N THR A 345 -65.43 -57.52 -28.29
CA THR A 345 -66.13 -57.17 -27.03
C THR A 345 -66.84 -58.37 -26.37
N PRO A 346 -67.48 -58.28 -25.18
CA PRO A 346 -67.78 -57.10 -24.33
C PRO A 346 -67.04 -57.00 -23.00
#